data_AF-A0A915ZNG6-F1
#
_entry.id   AF-A0A915ZNG6-F1
#
_cell.length_a   1.000
_cell.length_b   1.000
_cell.length_c   1.000
_cell.angle_alpha   90.00
_cell.angle_beta   90.00
_cell.angle_gamma   90.00
#
_symmetry.space_group_name_H-M   'P 1'
#
loop_
_entity.id
_entity.type
_entity.pdbx_description
1 polymer ?
#
loop_
_entity_poly.entity_id
_entity_poly.type
_entity_poly.pdbx_seq_one_letter_code
_entity_poly.pdbx_strand_id
1 'polypeptide(L)'
;MFQPSNSLLILNNSLNSIDLFELIFHFEIILCFIKELSIKNNNILILNFINQWLKLESYNITFIEGFSLKHIIVFYELIEEQIANSIIHNIDEKFKIPLTQQMKDSINDIINYYDTENQNQQLISAKAFAFALKRFIYRFLLIDSNIENLNLNIYLLDFTLNLWNDVEEKLIEKLFPTYLLVSHAYNCYNFIVAEIEKTVNERQNNTSASTFRKTSTRTKKFKKFTG
;
A
#
# COMPACT_ATOMS: atom_id res chain seq x y z
N MET A 1 -5.74 13.59 -12.21
CA MET A 1 -5.61 12.84 -10.95
C MET A 1 -6.77 11.86 -10.88
N PHE A 2 -6.52 10.57 -11.06
CA PHE A 2 -7.53 9.52 -10.96
C PHE A 2 -6.97 8.43 -10.03
N GLN A 3 -7.64 8.21 -8.90
CA GLN A 3 -7.37 7.10 -7.98
C GLN A 3 -7.93 5.78 -8.57
N PRO A 4 -7.25 4.64 -8.42
CA PRO A 4 -7.82 3.35 -8.81
C PRO A 4 -8.83 2.84 -7.76
N SER A 5 -10.10 2.90 -8.14
CA SER A 5 -11.23 1.96 -7.91
C SER A 5 -11.52 1.36 -6.51
N ASN A 6 -12.49 2.01 -5.85
CA ASN A 6 -13.84 1.51 -5.52
C ASN A 6 -14.15 0.73 -4.23
N SER A 7 -13.20 0.17 -3.49
CA SER A 7 -13.48 -0.26 -2.09
C SER A 7 -13.18 0.84 -1.07
N LEU A 8 -12.22 1.72 -1.39
CA LEU A 8 -11.78 2.86 -0.59
C LEU A 8 -12.78 4.04 -0.59
N LEU A 9 -13.64 4.14 -1.62
CA LEU A 9 -14.60 5.25 -1.76
C LEU A 9 -15.71 5.24 -0.70
N ILE A 10 -16.04 4.07 -0.14
CA ILE A 10 -17.09 3.93 0.87
C ILE A 10 -16.58 4.39 2.26
N LEU A 11 -15.30 4.16 2.57
CA LEU A 11 -14.66 4.65 3.80
C LEU A 11 -14.23 6.12 3.69
N ASN A 12 -13.79 6.58 2.51
CA ASN A 12 -13.38 7.97 2.30
C ASN A 12 -14.49 8.97 2.65
N ASN A 13 -15.76 8.65 2.38
CA ASN A 13 -16.85 9.57 2.70
C ASN A 13 -17.19 9.66 4.20
N SER A 14 -16.89 8.64 5.02
CA SER A 14 -17.12 8.71 6.48
C SER A 14 -15.90 9.20 7.26
N LEU A 15 -14.69 9.06 6.71
CA LEU A 15 -13.43 9.55 7.30
C LEU A 15 -13.18 11.05 7.05
N ASN A 16 -13.93 11.70 6.13
CA ASN A 16 -13.72 13.10 5.76
C ASN A 16 -13.89 14.11 6.93
N SER A 17 -14.48 13.71 8.05
CA SER A 17 -14.60 14.53 9.28
C SER A 17 -13.74 14.02 10.44
N ILE A 18 -13.03 12.91 10.26
CA ILE A 18 -12.28 12.25 11.32
C ILE A 18 -10.82 12.68 11.21
N ASP A 19 -10.28 13.26 12.28
CA ASP A 19 -8.84 13.45 12.37
C ASP A 19 -8.16 12.07 12.42
N LEU A 20 -7.48 11.71 11.32
CA LEU A 20 -6.82 10.42 11.16
C LEU A 20 -5.68 10.23 12.17
N PHE A 21 -4.99 11.30 12.56
CA PHE A 21 -3.91 11.25 13.55
C PHE A 21 -4.47 10.95 14.94
N GLU A 22 -5.58 11.58 15.29
CA GLU A 22 -6.27 11.26 16.53
C GLU A 22 -6.84 9.84 16.47
N LEU A 23 -7.38 9.40 15.33
CA LEU A 23 -7.90 8.06 15.18
C LEU A 23 -6.82 6.98 15.32
N ILE A 24 -5.66 7.12 14.67
CA ILE A 24 -4.57 6.14 14.79
C ILE A 24 -4.08 6.06 16.23
N PHE A 25 -3.97 7.20 16.92
CA PHE A 25 -3.61 7.26 18.34
C PHE A 25 -4.58 6.48 19.24
N HIS A 26 -5.89 6.59 18.98
CA HIS A 26 -6.88 5.77 19.69
C HIS A 26 -6.71 4.27 19.43
N PHE A 27 -6.36 3.89 18.20
CA PHE A 27 -6.06 2.49 17.89
C PHE A 27 -4.79 2.00 18.59
N GLU A 28 -3.75 2.83 18.72
CA GLU A 28 -2.56 2.51 19.51
C GLU A 28 -2.90 2.25 20.97
N ILE A 29 -3.78 3.06 21.58
CA ILE A 29 -4.29 2.84 22.93
C ILE A 29 -5.00 1.49 23.03
N ILE A 30 -5.90 1.18 22.08
CA ILE A 30 -6.62 -0.11 22.06
C ILE A 30 -5.63 -1.27 21.97
N LEU A 31 -4.65 -1.20 21.07
CA LEU A 31 -3.62 -2.23 20.90
C LEU A 31 -2.78 -2.41 22.16
N CYS A 32 -2.42 -1.31 22.84
CA CYS A 32 -1.72 -1.34 24.11
C CYS A 32 -2.51 -2.12 25.17
N PHE A 33 -3.80 -1.80 25.34
CA PHE A 33 -4.66 -2.49 26.32
C PHE A 33 -4.87 -3.96 25.99
N ILE A 34 -5.02 -4.32 24.70
CA ILE A 34 -5.10 -5.73 24.29
C ILE A 34 -3.85 -6.50 24.75
N LYS A 35 -2.67 -5.90 24.56
CA LYS A 35 -1.39 -6.47 24.96
C LYS A 35 -1.26 -6.55 26.49
N GLU A 36 -1.51 -5.46 27.20
CA GLU A 36 -1.38 -5.37 28.67
C GLU A 36 -2.33 -6.34 29.38
N LEU A 37 -3.59 -6.42 28.93
CA LEU A 37 -4.59 -7.31 29.50
C LEU A 37 -4.45 -8.77 29.02
N SER A 38 -3.48 -9.06 28.13
CA SER A 38 -3.25 -10.39 27.57
C SER A 38 -4.53 -11.02 26.98
N ILE A 39 -5.32 -10.22 26.26
CA ILE A 39 -6.62 -10.67 25.71
C ILE A 39 -6.40 -11.76 24.67
N LYS A 40 -6.89 -12.97 24.96
CA LYS A 40 -6.80 -14.12 24.04
C LYS A 40 -8.03 -14.28 23.13
N ASN A 41 -9.19 -13.74 23.54
CA ASN A 41 -10.41 -13.84 22.76
C ASN A 41 -10.54 -12.67 21.78
N ASN A 42 -10.24 -12.92 20.51
CA ASN A 42 -10.30 -11.92 19.44
C ASN A 42 -11.71 -11.74 18.82
N ASN A 43 -12.72 -12.48 19.32
CA ASN A 43 -14.12 -12.32 18.89
C ASN A 43 -14.89 -11.24 19.66
N ILE A 44 -14.28 -10.64 20.69
CA ILE A 44 -14.86 -9.50 21.42
C ILE A 44 -15.07 -8.36 20.42
N LEU A 45 -16.26 -7.75 20.41
CA LEU A 45 -16.53 -6.57 19.58
C LEU A 45 -15.63 -5.42 20.03
N ILE A 46 -15.03 -4.70 19.08
CA ILE A 46 -14.10 -3.59 19.39
C ILE A 46 -14.82 -2.55 20.26
N LEU A 47 -16.07 -2.22 19.92
CA LEU A 47 -16.89 -1.28 20.69
C LEU A 47 -17.14 -1.76 22.14
N ASN A 48 -17.41 -3.05 22.33
CA ASN A 48 -17.60 -3.62 23.68
C ASN A 48 -16.30 -3.54 24.49
N PHE A 49 -15.15 -3.80 23.86
CA PHE A 49 -13.85 -3.70 24.50
C PHE A 49 -13.56 -2.27 24.96
N ILE A 50 -13.79 -1.29 24.08
CA ILE A 50 -13.57 0.13 24.38
C ILE A 50 -14.47 0.60 25.53
N ASN A 51 -15.76 0.26 25.48
CA ASN A 51 -16.72 0.63 26.52
C ASN A 51 -16.38 0.01 27.88
N GLN A 52 -15.86 -1.22 27.88
CA GLN A 52 -15.51 -1.93 29.11
C GLN A 52 -14.23 -1.40 29.75
N TRP A 53 -13.18 -1.15 28.97
CA TRP A 53 -11.83 -0.91 29.50
C TRP A 53 -11.34 0.52 29.37
N LEU A 54 -11.66 1.19 28.27
CA LEU A 54 -11.11 2.50 27.96
C LEU A 54 -12.03 3.64 28.38
N LYS A 55 -13.35 3.41 28.41
CA LYS A 55 -14.36 4.43 28.72
C LYS A 55 -14.07 5.76 28.00
N LEU A 56 -13.68 5.69 26.72
CA LEU A 56 -13.37 6.87 25.90
C LEU A 56 -14.67 7.66 25.69
N GLU A 57 -14.89 8.69 26.51
CA GLU A 57 -16.16 9.45 26.54
C GLU A 57 -16.35 10.40 25.33
N SER A 58 -15.51 10.37 24.29
CA SER A 58 -15.49 11.47 23.30
C SER A 58 -15.36 11.11 21.82
N TYR A 59 -15.14 9.85 21.42
CA TYR A 59 -14.88 9.53 20.00
C TYR A 59 -16.02 8.76 19.33
N ASN A 60 -16.58 9.31 18.25
CA ASN A 60 -17.63 8.67 17.44
C ASN A 60 -16.99 7.63 16.49
N ILE A 61 -16.64 6.47 17.05
CA ILE A 61 -16.07 5.31 16.36
C ILE A 61 -17.16 4.38 15.79
N THR A 62 -18.31 4.89 15.40
CA THR A 62 -19.42 4.05 14.87
C THR A 62 -19.04 3.26 13.62
N PHE A 63 -18.01 3.69 12.86
CA PHE A 63 -17.53 2.95 11.69
C PHE A 63 -16.94 1.56 12.01
N ILE A 64 -16.55 1.29 13.26
CA ILE A 64 -16.09 -0.05 13.71
C ILE A 64 -17.21 -0.91 14.33
N GLU A 65 -18.47 -0.47 14.23
CA GLU A 65 -19.61 -1.27 14.66
C GLU A 65 -19.67 -2.60 13.90
N GLY A 66 -19.94 -3.70 14.62
CA GLY A 66 -19.97 -5.06 14.05
C GLY A 66 -18.61 -5.73 13.88
N PHE A 67 -17.49 -5.00 14.06
CA PHE A 67 -16.16 -5.58 13.97
C PHE A 67 -15.65 -6.07 15.34
N SER A 68 -15.00 -7.23 15.34
CA SER A 68 -14.31 -7.77 16.52
C SER A 68 -12.82 -7.46 16.54
N LEU A 69 -12.17 -7.66 17.69
CA LEU A 69 -10.74 -7.41 17.92
C LEU A 69 -9.84 -8.10 16.88
N LYS A 70 -10.25 -9.20 16.25
CA LYS A 70 -9.49 -9.84 15.16
C LYS A 70 -9.23 -8.93 13.95
N HIS A 71 -10.02 -7.86 13.77
CA HIS A 71 -9.86 -6.91 12.67
C HIS A 71 -9.03 -5.68 13.06
N ILE A 72 -8.62 -5.54 14.33
CA ILE A 72 -8.00 -4.31 14.84
C ILE A 72 -6.72 -3.94 14.08
N ILE A 73 -5.91 -4.94 13.73
CA ILE A 73 -4.66 -4.75 12.99
C ILE A 73 -4.94 -4.24 11.58
N VAL A 74 -5.93 -4.82 10.89
CA VAL A 74 -6.30 -4.40 9.54
C VAL A 74 -6.78 -2.94 9.54
N PHE A 75 -7.58 -2.53 10.53
CA PHE A 75 -7.98 -1.13 10.64
C PHE A 75 -6.81 -0.20 10.92
N TYR A 76 -5.95 -0.56 11.88
CA TYR A 76 -4.75 0.22 12.18
C TYR A 76 -3.91 0.43 10.93
N GLU A 77 -3.65 -0.65 10.18
CA GLU A 77 -2.87 -0.62 8.94
C GLU A 77 -3.53 0.21 7.84
N LEU A 78 -4.86 0.19 7.71
CA LEU A 78 -5.60 1.00 6.75
C LEU A 78 -5.53 2.50 7.09
N ILE A 79 -5.69 2.85 8.37
CA ILE A 79 -5.59 4.25 8.82
C ILE A 79 -4.15 4.74 8.63
N GLU A 80 -3.15 3.95 9.02
CA GLU A 80 -1.74 4.22 8.82
C GLU A 80 -1.44 4.50 7.34
N GLU A 81 -1.98 3.68 6.44
CA GLU A 81 -1.82 3.86 5.00
C GLU A 81 -2.41 5.20 4.51
N GLN A 82 -3.59 5.59 5.00
CA GLN A 82 -4.20 6.86 4.63
C GLN A 82 -3.39 8.05 5.10
N ILE A 83 -2.87 8.00 6.33
CA ILE A 83 -1.99 9.05 6.87
C ILE A 83 -0.69 9.11 6.06
N ALA A 84 -0.08 7.96 5.77
CA ALA A 84 1.15 7.92 4.98
C ALA A 84 0.97 8.62 3.63
N ASN A 85 -0.15 8.41 2.94
CA ASN A 85 -0.44 9.09 1.67
C ASN A 85 -0.40 10.63 1.76
N SER A 86 -0.71 11.22 2.92
CA SER A 86 -0.75 12.67 3.10
C SER A 86 0.56 13.28 3.62
N ILE A 87 1.46 12.51 4.24
CA ILE A 87 2.67 13.09 4.88
C ILE A 87 4.01 12.50 4.44
N ILE A 88 4.05 11.39 3.68
CA ILE A 88 5.34 10.76 3.30
C ILE A 88 6.28 11.68 2.49
N HIS A 89 5.75 12.74 1.89
CA HIS A 89 6.54 13.73 1.15
C HIS A 89 7.31 14.71 2.05
N ASN A 90 6.95 14.80 3.34
CA ASN A 90 7.53 15.71 4.33
C ASN A 90 8.82 15.19 4.98
N ILE A 91 9.33 14.04 4.53
CA ILE A 91 10.61 13.52 5.04
C ILE A 91 11.79 14.43 4.68
N ASP A 92 12.85 14.31 5.45
CA ASP A 92 14.11 15.04 5.25
C ASP A 92 14.77 14.71 3.89
N GLU A 93 15.45 15.69 3.29
CA GLU A 93 16.16 15.57 2.02
C GLU A 93 17.28 14.53 2.05
N LYS A 94 17.85 14.22 3.22
CA LYS A 94 18.83 13.12 3.38
C LYS A 94 18.28 11.76 2.96
N PHE A 95 16.95 11.60 2.90
CA PHE A 95 16.26 10.38 2.45
C PHE A 95 15.73 10.45 1.01
N LYS A 96 16.09 11.51 0.27
CA LYS A 96 15.68 11.74 -1.12
C LYS A 96 16.87 11.71 -2.08
N ILE A 97 17.87 10.86 -1.80
CA ILE A 97 19.01 10.69 -2.72
C ILE A 97 18.52 10.05 -4.03
N PRO A 98 18.85 10.60 -5.21
CA PRO A 98 18.42 10.06 -6.49
C PRO A 98 18.94 8.64 -6.75
N LEU A 99 18.11 7.81 -7.39
CA LEU A 99 18.54 6.52 -7.91
C LEU A 99 19.39 6.70 -9.17
N THR A 100 20.52 5.99 -9.24
CA THR A 100 21.29 5.86 -10.49
C THR A 100 20.54 4.99 -11.49
N GLN A 101 20.92 5.06 -12.77
CA GLN A 101 20.30 4.20 -13.79
C GLN A 101 20.51 2.71 -13.48
N GLN A 102 21.71 2.32 -13.05
CA GLN A 102 22.02 0.94 -12.66
C GLN A 102 21.10 0.44 -11.54
N MET A 103 20.81 1.28 -10.54
CA MET A 103 19.89 0.93 -9.46
C MET A 103 18.47 0.71 -10.00
N LYS A 104 17.98 1.58 -10.88
CA LYS A 104 16.66 1.44 -11.51
C LYS A 104 16.54 0.15 -12.32
N ASP A 105 17.57 -0.18 -13.10
CA ASP A 105 17.60 -1.38 -13.92
C ASP A 105 17.55 -2.64 -13.03
N SER A 106 18.37 -2.68 -11.98
CA SER A 106 18.39 -3.78 -11.02
C SER A 106 17.10 -3.91 -10.20
N ILE A 107 16.39 -2.82 -9.93
CA ILE A 107 15.03 -2.85 -9.32
C ILE A 107 14.03 -3.46 -10.31
N ASN A 108 14.09 -3.07 -11.58
CA ASN A 108 13.17 -3.57 -12.61
C ASN A 108 13.35 -5.08 -12.87
N ASP A 109 14.56 -5.60 -12.71
CA ASP A 109 14.85 -7.03 -12.90
C ASP A 109 14.18 -7.94 -11.85
N ILE A 110 13.78 -7.39 -10.70
CA ILE A 110 13.21 -8.17 -9.58
C ILE A 110 11.72 -7.90 -9.33
N ILE A 111 11.13 -6.90 -10.00
CA ILE A 111 9.75 -6.45 -9.77
C ILE A 111 8.81 -6.90 -10.91
N ASN A 112 7.64 -7.42 -10.53
CA ASN A 112 6.51 -7.65 -11.42
C ASN A 112 5.52 -6.48 -11.34
N TYR A 113 5.51 -5.64 -12.39
CA TYR A 113 4.57 -4.52 -12.53
C TYR A 113 3.20 -4.91 -13.09
N TYR A 114 3.06 -6.11 -13.65
CA TYR A 114 1.87 -6.50 -14.40
C TYR A 114 0.91 -7.38 -13.59
N ASP A 115 1.17 -7.69 -12.31
CA ASP A 115 0.34 -8.58 -11.50
C ASP A 115 -0.05 -9.88 -12.25
N THR A 116 0.77 -10.31 -13.22
CA THR A 116 0.50 -11.53 -13.98
C THR A 116 0.92 -12.70 -13.13
N GLU A 117 -0.02 -13.59 -12.83
CA GLU A 117 0.20 -14.90 -12.19
C GLU A 117 0.98 -15.86 -13.12
N ASN A 118 2.07 -15.40 -13.73
CA ASN A 118 3.04 -16.30 -14.32
C ASN A 118 3.77 -16.99 -13.17
N GLN A 119 3.26 -18.14 -12.75
CA GLN A 119 3.78 -18.99 -11.68
C GLN A 119 5.27 -19.35 -11.84
N ASN A 120 5.84 -19.14 -13.04
CA ASN A 120 7.26 -19.39 -13.32
C ASN A 120 8.19 -18.20 -13.01
N GLN A 121 7.65 -16.98 -12.82
CA GLN A 121 8.44 -15.80 -12.49
C GLN A 121 8.36 -15.52 -10.98
N GLN A 122 9.40 -15.96 -10.27
CA GLN A 122 9.67 -15.57 -8.89
C GLN A 122 10.10 -14.09 -8.86
N LEU A 123 9.14 -13.17 -8.97
CA LEU A 123 9.35 -11.72 -8.90
C LEU A 123 8.47 -11.12 -7.80
N ILE A 124 8.90 -10.00 -7.22
CA ILE A 124 8.16 -9.30 -6.17
C ILE A 124 7.07 -8.45 -6.83
N SER A 125 5.84 -8.48 -6.30
CA SER A 125 4.78 -7.57 -6.79
C SER A 125 5.21 -6.11 -6.58
N ALA A 126 5.08 -5.28 -7.63
CA ALA A 126 5.38 -3.85 -7.55
C ALA A 126 4.54 -3.16 -6.45
N LYS A 127 3.28 -3.55 -6.31
CA LYS A 127 2.37 -3.01 -5.29
C LYS A 127 2.85 -3.37 -3.89
N ALA A 128 3.20 -4.62 -3.65
CA ALA A 128 3.71 -5.06 -2.35
C ALA A 128 5.04 -4.37 -1.99
N PHE A 129 5.92 -4.20 -2.97
CA PHE A 129 7.19 -3.49 -2.79
C PHE A 129 6.97 -2.00 -2.45
N ALA A 130 6.16 -1.29 -3.25
CA ALA A 130 5.83 0.10 -2.99
C ALA A 130 5.16 0.27 -1.61
N PHE A 131 4.29 -0.67 -1.24
CA PHE A 131 3.63 -0.67 0.04
C PHE A 131 4.61 -0.84 1.22
N ALA A 132 5.55 -1.79 1.13
CA ALA A 132 6.58 -1.99 2.15
C ALA A 132 7.49 -0.76 2.31
N LEU A 133 7.88 -0.14 1.20
CA LEU A 133 8.64 1.12 1.24
C LEU A 133 7.84 2.25 1.88
N LYS A 134 6.56 2.39 1.54
CA LYS A 134 5.69 3.44 2.11
C LYS A 134 5.58 3.30 3.63
N ARG A 135 5.35 2.08 4.13
CA ARG A 135 5.35 1.79 5.57
C ARG A 135 6.70 2.09 6.21
N PHE A 136 7.79 1.69 5.58
CA PHE A 136 9.14 1.96 6.10
C PHE A 136 9.40 3.47 6.23
N ILE A 137 9.11 4.23 5.18
CA ILE A 137 9.28 5.69 5.16
C ILE A 137 8.44 6.32 6.27
N TYR A 138 7.16 5.96 6.37
CA TYR A 138 6.25 6.49 7.38
C TYR A 138 6.70 6.16 8.82
N ARG A 139 7.02 4.89 9.10
CA ARG A 139 7.34 4.42 10.47
C ARG A 139 8.72 4.85 10.96
N PHE A 140 9.70 5.00 10.06
CA PHE A 140 11.11 5.17 10.45
C PHE A 140 11.75 6.48 10.00
N LEU A 141 11.29 7.10 8.91
CA LEU A 141 12.00 8.24 8.29
C LEU A 141 11.34 9.60 8.53
N LEU A 142 10.10 9.63 9.03
CA LEU A 142 9.43 10.87 9.42
C LEU A 142 9.95 11.45 10.75
N ILE A 143 10.71 10.66 11.51
CA ILE A 143 11.37 11.07 12.75
C ILE A 143 12.85 11.31 12.43
N ASP A 144 13.45 12.34 13.04
CA ASP A 144 14.86 12.61 12.84
C ASP A 144 15.71 11.43 13.34
N SER A 145 16.37 10.78 12.39
CA SER A 145 17.18 9.58 12.58
C SER A 145 18.43 9.67 11.72
N ASN A 146 19.56 9.17 12.23
CA ASN A 146 20.84 9.16 11.53
C ASN A 146 21.12 7.77 10.93
N ILE A 147 20.18 7.29 10.11
CA ILE A 147 20.21 5.95 9.51
C ILE A 147 20.36 5.99 7.98
N GLU A 148 20.51 7.17 7.37
CA GLU A 148 20.51 7.38 5.93
C GLU A 148 21.59 6.58 5.18
N ASN A 149 22.72 6.31 5.84
CA ASN A 149 23.85 5.56 5.28
C ASN A 149 23.77 4.04 5.55
N LEU A 150 22.73 3.56 6.22
CA LEU A 150 22.53 2.13 6.44
C LEU A 150 21.92 1.46 5.21
N ASN A 151 22.16 0.15 5.05
CA ASN A 151 21.54 -0.61 3.97
C ASN A 151 20.05 -0.79 4.25
N LEU A 152 19.23 -0.50 3.24
CA LEU A 152 17.78 -0.63 3.30
C LEU A 152 17.34 -2.08 3.52
N ASN A 153 18.12 -3.05 3.02
CA ASN A 153 17.82 -4.47 3.16
C ASN A 153 17.77 -4.94 4.63
N ILE A 154 18.49 -4.29 5.55
CA ILE A 154 18.46 -4.62 6.99
C ILE A 154 17.04 -4.48 7.54
N TYR A 155 16.30 -3.47 7.07
CA TYR A 155 14.93 -3.21 7.52
C TYR A 155 13.91 -4.01 6.72
N LEU A 156 14.07 -4.09 5.39
CA LEU A 156 13.11 -4.75 4.53
C LEU A 156 13.19 -6.29 4.62
N LEU A 157 14.27 -6.85 5.17
CA LEU A 157 14.36 -8.29 5.48
C LEU A 157 13.97 -8.61 6.93
N ASP A 158 13.72 -7.62 7.77
CA ASP A 158 13.21 -7.84 9.11
C ASP A 158 11.67 -7.97 9.07
N PHE A 159 11.19 -9.21 8.89
CA PHE A 159 9.76 -9.51 8.86
C PHE A 159 9.05 -9.23 10.19
N THR A 160 9.78 -9.04 11.29
CA THR A 160 9.18 -8.63 12.56
C THR A 160 8.67 -7.19 12.53
N LEU A 161 9.15 -6.37 11.59
CA LEU A 161 8.69 -4.99 11.38
C LEU A 161 7.34 -4.89 10.65
N ASN A 162 6.80 -6.02 10.15
CA ASN A 162 5.50 -6.10 9.48
C ASN A 162 5.33 -5.04 8.36
N LEU A 163 6.35 -4.92 7.51
CA LEU A 163 6.36 -3.98 6.37
C LEU A 163 5.65 -4.55 5.14
N TRP A 164 5.76 -5.86 4.91
CA TRP A 164 5.20 -6.55 3.75
C TRP A 164 3.78 -7.06 4.01
N ASN A 165 2.94 -7.03 2.97
CA ASN A 165 1.65 -7.70 2.95
C ASN A 165 1.68 -8.83 1.93
N ASP A 166 1.33 -10.05 2.35
CA ASP A 166 1.11 -11.21 1.46
C ASP A 166 2.29 -11.56 0.52
N VAL A 167 3.54 -11.45 1.02
CA VAL A 167 4.75 -11.87 0.28
C VAL A 167 5.53 -12.93 1.04
N GLU A 168 6.08 -13.92 0.32
CA GLU A 168 6.93 -14.95 0.90
C GLU A 168 8.31 -14.38 1.28
N GLU A 169 8.71 -14.58 2.54
CA GLU A 169 9.99 -14.11 3.09
C GLU A 169 11.20 -14.56 2.26
N LYS A 170 11.25 -15.85 1.91
CA LYS A 170 12.32 -16.43 1.09
C LYS A 170 12.47 -15.76 -0.28
N LEU A 171 11.37 -15.25 -0.85
CA LEU A 171 11.40 -14.55 -2.12
C LEU A 171 12.09 -13.19 -1.96
N ILE A 172 11.77 -12.46 -0.88
CA ILE A 172 12.40 -11.16 -0.59
C ILE A 172 13.88 -11.37 -0.27
N GLU A 173 14.25 -12.33 0.59
CA GLU A 173 15.64 -12.64 0.93
C GLU A 173 16.51 -12.91 -0.31
N LYS A 174 15.95 -13.61 -1.29
CA LYS A 174 16.66 -13.96 -2.53
C LYS A 174 16.84 -12.77 -3.47
N LEU A 175 15.86 -11.87 -3.54
CA LEU A 175 15.78 -10.86 -4.60
C LEU A 175 16.13 -9.45 -4.15
N PHE A 176 15.98 -9.12 -2.87
CA PHE A 176 16.08 -7.74 -2.42
C PHE A 176 17.52 -7.20 -2.60
N PRO A 177 17.69 -6.00 -3.19
CA PRO A 177 19.01 -5.48 -3.51
C PRO A 177 19.78 -5.07 -2.25
N THR A 178 21.07 -5.40 -2.20
CA THR A 178 21.95 -5.09 -1.07
C THR A 178 22.63 -3.72 -1.17
N TYR A 179 22.60 -3.08 -2.35
CA TYR A 179 23.25 -1.79 -2.60
C TYR A 179 22.35 -0.58 -2.32
N LEU A 180 21.06 -0.78 -2.07
CA LEU A 180 20.15 0.33 -1.72
C LEU A 180 20.37 0.73 -0.28
N LEU A 181 20.78 1.98 -0.08
CA LEU A 181 20.79 2.64 1.24
C LEU A 181 19.42 3.18 1.61
N VAL A 182 19.19 3.40 2.90
CA VAL A 182 18.00 4.07 3.45
C VAL A 182 17.79 5.45 2.82
N SER A 183 18.87 6.17 2.50
CA SER A 183 18.84 7.46 1.81
C SER A 183 18.15 7.44 0.43
N HIS A 184 17.99 6.26 -0.18
CA HIS A 184 17.30 6.10 -1.47
C HIS A 184 15.82 5.72 -1.34
N ALA A 185 15.32 5.43 -0.13
CA ALA A 185 14.03 4.79 0.08
C ALA A 185 12.86 5.55 -0.58
N TYR A 186 12.83 6.88 -0.44
CA TYR A 186 11.75 7.71 -0.99
C TYR A 186 11.76 7.77 -2.52
N ASN A 187 12.93 7.95 -3.12
CA ASN A 187 13.03 7.97 -4.58
C ASN A 187 12.83 6.58 -5.18
N CYS A 188 13.16 5.51 -4.45
CA CYS A 188 12.80 4.15 -4.82
C CYS A 188 11.28 3.95 -4.81
N TYR A 189 10.60 4.42 -3.77
CA TYR A 189 9.14 4.39 -3.70
C TYR A 189 8.51 5.14 -4.88
N ASN A 190 8.91 6.39 -5.13
CA ASN A 190 8.38 7.20 -6.23
C ASN A 190 8.65 6.58 -7.60
N PHE A 191 9.82 5.98 -7.79
CA PHE A 191 10.16 5.29 -9.03
C PHE A 191 9.21 4.11 -9.29
N ILE A 192 8.99 3.25 -8.30
CA ILE A 192 8.11 2.08 -8.44
C ILE A 192 6.66 2.54 -8.68
N VAL A 193 6.18 3.56 -7.96
CA VAL A 193 4.83 4.10 -8.15
C VAL A 193 4.65 4.65 -9.57
N ALA A 194 5.63 5.39 -10.08
CA ALA A 194 5.57 5.92 -11.45
C ALA A 194 5.51 4.80 -12.51
N GLU A 195 6.28 3.72 -12.34
CA GLU A 195 6.22 2.57 -13.25
C GLU A 195 4.89 1.81 -13.14
N ILE A 196 4.32 1.67 -11.93
CA ILE A 196 2.95 1.13 -11.77
C ILE A 196 1.93 1.99 -12.53
N GLU A 197 1.97 3.31 -12.38
CA GLU A 197 1.05 4.22 -13.08
C GLU A 197 1.19 4.12 -14.60
N LYS A 198 2.44 4.07 -15.09
CA LYS A 198 2.75 3.90 -16.51
C LYS A 198 2.17 2.60 -17.07
N THR A 199 2.37 1.47 -16.38
CA THR A 199 1.83 0.17 -16.82
C THR A 199 0.30 0.11 -16.80
N VAL A 200 -0.35 0.78 -15.83
CA VAL A 200 -1.82 0.92 -15.79
C VAL A 200 -2.32 1.73 -16.99
N ASN A 201 -1.67 2.85 -17.31
CA ASN A 201 -2.04 3.70 -18.44
C ASN A 201 -1.86 2.98 -19.79
N GLU A 202 -0.77 2.23 -19.96
CA GLU A 202 -0.53 1.39 -21.15
C GLU A 202 -1.64 0.35 -21.36
N ARG A 203 -2.10 -0.32 -20.29
CA ARG A 203 -3.20 -1.29 -20.34
C ARG A 203 -4.52 -0.65 -20.76
N GLN A 204 -4.84 0.51 -20.20
CA GLN A 204 -6.06 1.23 -20.52
C GLN A 204 -6.07 1.63 -22.01
N ASN A 205 -4.98 2.21 -22.50
CA ASN A 205 -4.83 2.62 -23.91
C ASN A 205 -4.94 1.43 -24.89
N ASN A 206 -4.31 0.29 -24.55
CA ASN A 206 -4.40 -0.93 -25.37
C ASN A 206 -5.82 -1.52 -25.40
N THR A 207 -6.56 -1.43 -24.29
CA THR A 207 -7.96 -1.87 -24.19
C THR A 207 -8.89 -0.98 -25.01
N SER A 208 -8.71 0.35 -24.97
CA SER A 208 -9.46 1.31 -25.78
C SER A 208 -9.23 1.08 -27.27
N ALA A 209 -7.97 0.90 -27.69
CA ALA A 209 -7.61 0.63 -29.09
C ALA A 209 -8.22 -0.68 -29.63
N SER A 210 -8.33 -1.71 -28.79
CA SER A 210 -8.98 -2.98 -29.16
C SER A 210 -10.50 -2.85 -29.38
N THR A 211 -11.14 -1.90 -28.67
CA THR A 211 -12.59 -1.65 -28.78
C THR A 211 -12.92 -0.88 -30.07
N PHE A 212 -12.07 0.07 -30.48
CA PHE A 212 -12.22 0.78 -31.76
C PHE A 212 -11.99 -0.12 -32.99
N ARG A 213 -11.22 -1.20 -32.88
CA ARG A 213 -11.03 -2.15 -34.00
C ARG A 213 -12.23 -3.08 -34.25
N LYS A 214 -13.14 -3.27 -33.29
CA LYS A 214 -14.31 -4.15 -33.46
C LYS A 214 -15.51 -3.48 -34.15
N THR A 215 -15.54 -2.15 -34.28
CA THR A 215 -16.66 -1.42 -34.90
C THR A 215 -16.49 -1.09 -36.39
N SER A 216 -15.34 -1.40 -37.01
CA SER A 216 -15.08 -1.03 -38.42
C SER A 216 -15.44 -2.09 -39.48
N THR A 217 -15.92 -3.29 -39.10
CA THR A 217 -16.30 -4.35 -40.06
C THR A 217 -17.78 -4.71 -40.00
N ARG A 218 -18.66 -3.74 -40.28
CA ARG A 218 -20.07 -4.06 -40.61
C ARG A 218 -20.74 -3.03 -41.52
N THR A 219 -20.23 -2.86 -42.74
CA THR A 219 -20.99 -2.26 -43.85
C THR A 219 -20.84 -3.13 -45.11
N LYS A 220 -21.49 -4.30 -45.12
CA LYS A 220 -21.80 -4.99 -46.38
C LYS A 220 -23.14 -4.46 -46.91
N LYS A 221 -23.04 -3.70 -48.00
CA LYS A 221 -24.13 -3.20 -48.84
C LYS A 221 -25.06 -4.35 -49.26
N PHE A 222 -26.36 -4.25 -48.94
CA PHE A 222 -27.39 -5.04 -49.61
C PHE A 222 -27.72 -4.39 -50.96
N LYS A 223 -27.40 -5.07 -52.07
CA LYS A 223 -27.94 -4.77 -53.40
C LYS A 223 -29.34 -5.38 -53.48
N LYS A 224 -30.38 -4.55 -53.64
CA LYS A 224 -31.71 -4.97 -54.06
C LYS A 224 -31.67 -5.31 -55.56
N PHE A 225 -32.13 -6.50 -55.92
CA PHE A 225 -32.55 -6.82 -57.28
C PHE A 225 -34.07 -6.67 -57.33
N THR A 226 -34.55 -5.84 -58.24
CA THR A 226 -35.95 -5.79 -58.70
C THR A 226 -36.06 -6.65 -59.95
N GLY A 227 -36.98 -7.60 -59.92
CA GLY A 227 -37.63 -8.16 -61.11
C GLY A 227 -39.05 -7.63 -61.19
#